data_AF-A0A2E0X3B9-F1
#
_entry.id   AF-A0A2E0X3B9-F1
#
_cell.length_a   1.000
_cell.length_b   1.000
_cell.length_c   1.000
_cell.angle_alpha   90.00
_cell.angle_beta   90.00
_cell.angle_gamma   90.00
#
_symmetry.space_group_name_H-M   'P 1'
#
loop_
_entity.id
_entity.type
_entity.pdbx_description
1 polymer ?
#
loop_
_entity_poly.entity_id
_entity_poly.type
_entity_poly.pdbx_seq_one_letter_code
_entity_poly.pdbx_strand_id
1 'polypeptide(L)'
;MAVGQTAKLVEARHKIGAGTSATVKLQKNGVDITGFTAISVTTTAALTNPADVALAAGDYIQPIVTAVFGTPKNMSFTVALEYVQAGA
;
A
#
# COMPACT_ATOMS: atom_id res chain seq x y z
N MET A 1 6.31 -3.98 -18.64
CA MET A 1 7.60 -3.39 -18.26
C MET A 1 8.49 -3.44 -19.48
N ALA A 2 8.96 -2.29 -19.96
CA ALA A 2 9.95 -2.29 -21.04
C ALA A 2 11.27 -2.92 -20.53
N VAL A 3 12.11 -3.42 -21.44
CA VAL A 3 13.43 -3.96 -21.08
C VAL A 3 14.22 -2.86 -20.36
N GLY A 4 14.79 -3.18 -19.20
CA GLY A 4 15.57 -2.23 -18.38
C GLY A 4 14.74 -1.31 -17.47
N GLN A 5 13.42 -1.47 -17.39
CA GLN A 5 12.57 -0.72 -16.47
C GLN A 5 12.36 -1.51 -15.17
N THR A 6 12.63 -0.90 -14.01
CA THR A 6 12.26 -1.43 -12.69
C THR A 6 11.04 -0.69 -12.16
N ALA A 7 10.23 -1.35 -11.33
CA ALA A 7 9.15 -0.73 -10.58
C ALA A 7 9.37 -0.96 -9.10
N LYS A 8 8.95 0.01 -8.30
CA LYS A 8 8.97 -0.11 -6.84
C LYS A 8 7.70 0.49 -6.24
N LEU A 9 7.16 -0.18 -5.22
CA LEU A 9 6.15 0.40 -4.33
C LEU A 9 6.87 1.27 -3.30
N VAL A 10 6.49 2.54 -3.24
CA VAL A 10 7.18 3.54 -2.39
C VAL A 10 6.29 4.08 -1.28
N GLU A 11 4.97 4.08 -1.49
CA GLU A 11 4.04 4.72 -0.55
C GLU A 11 2.65 4.11 -0.64
N ALA A 12 1.93 4.11 0.48
CA ALA A 12 0.50 3.92 0.55
C ALA A 12 -0.16 5.14 1.20
N ARG A 13 -1.15 5.74 0.54
CA ARG A 13 -2.01 6.79 1.10
C ARG A 13 -3.35 6.21 1.47
N HIS A 14 -3.86 6.57 2.64
CA HIS A 14 -5.05 5.95 3.16
C HIS A 14 -5.88 6.91 4.01
N LYS A 15 -7.19 6.68 4.01
CA LYS A 15 -8.16 7.27 4.92
C LYS A 15 -9.48 6.50 4.86
N ILE A 16 -10.32 6.68 5.87
CA ILE A 16 -11.75 6.36 5.81
C ILE A 16 -12.57 7.65 5.73
N GLY A 17 -13.76 7.59 5.16
CA GLY A 17 -14.65 8.75 5.07
C GLY A 17 -15.42 9.03 6.36
N ALA A 18 -15.69 8.00 7.16
CA ALA A 18 -16.40 8.11 8.44
C ALA A 18 -16.16 6.88 9.33
N GLY A 19 -16.52 6.98 10.60
CA GLY A 19 -16.34 5.92 11.60
C GLY A 19 -15.02 6.07 12.37
N THR A 20 -14.51 4.97 12.91
CA THR A 20 -13.36 5.00 13.81
C THR A 20 -12.05 4.61 13.13
N SER A 21 -11.81 3.32 12.87
CA SER A 21 -10.58 2.89 12.20
C SER A 21 -10.63 1.47 11.64
N ALA A 22 -9.71 1.18 10.74
CA ALA A 22 -9.36 -0.16 10.30
C ALA A 22 -7.84 -0.33 10.33
N THR A 23 -7.37 -1.54 10.64
CA THR A 23 -5.95 -1.91 10.52
C THR A 23 -5.77 -2.68 9.23
N VAL A 24 -4.90 -2.18 8.36
CA VAL A 24 -4.62 -2.75 7.03
C VAL A 24 -3.16 -3.18 6.95
N LYS A 25 -2.87 -4.22 6.17
CA LYS A 25 -1.52 -4.54 5.72
C LYS A 25 -1.49 -4.66 4.20
N LEU A 26 -0.33 -4.47 3.60
CA LEU A 26 -0.13 -4.82 2.19
C LEU A 26 0.54 -6.18 2.06
N GLN A 27 0.08 -6.94 1.08
CA GLN A 27 0.71 -8.18 0.64
C GLN A 27 1.17 -8.07 -0.80
N LYS A 28 2.32 -8.69 -1.10
CA LYS A 28 2.82 -8.98 -2.44
C LYS A 28 2.77 -10.49 -2.64
N ASN A 29 1.98 -10.95 -3.61
CA ASN A 29 1.82 -12.37 -3.92
C ASN A 29 1.46 -13.24 -2.69
N GLY A 30 0.61 -12.72 -1.81
CA GLY A 30 0.17 -13.40 -0.58
C GLY A 30 1.13 -13.31 0.61
N VAL A 31 2.30 -12.69 0.46
CA VAL A 31 3.27 -12.47 1.55
C VAL A 31 3.22 -11.03 2.02
N ASP A 32 3.25 -10.82 3.34
CA ASP A 32 3.25 -9.50 3.95
C ASP A 32 4.46 -8.67 3.50
N ILE A 33 4.20 -7.43 3.08
CA ILE A 33 5.26 -6.50 2.68
C ILE A 33 5.82 -5.82 3.92
N THR A 34 7.11 -6.02 4.17
CA THR A 34 7.84 -5.40 5.29
C THR A 34 7.61 -3.88 5.32
N GLY A 35 7.31 -3.34 6.51
CA GLY A 35 7.04 -1.91 6.69
C GLY A 35 5.62 -1.46 6.32
N PHE A 36 4.88 -2.26 5.55
CA PHE A 36 3.46 -2.04 5.26
C PHE A 36 2.57 -3.01 6.05
N THR A 37 2.93 -3.22 7.33
CA THR A 37 2.17 -4.03 8.28
C THR A 37 1.53 -3.12 9.32
N ALA A 38 0.34 -3.50 9.82
CA ALA A 38 -0.37 -2.75 10.87
C ALA A 38 -0.65 -1.26 10.56
N ILE A 39 -0.95 -0.93 9.31
CA ILE A 39 -1.33 0.42 8.87
C ILE A 39 -2.66 0.82 9.53
N SER A 40 -2.65 1.82 10.40
CA SER A 40 -3.86 2.34 11.03
C SER A 40 -4.52 3.38 10.12
N VAL A 41 -5.68 3.02 9.55
CA VAL A 41 -6.45 3.88 8.67
C VAL A 41 -7.56 4.56 9.46
N THR A 42 -7.51 5.88 9.55
CA THR A 42 -8.49 6.72 10.26
C THR A 42 -9.11 7.76 9.33
N THR A 43 -9.96 8.64 9.86
CA THR A 43 -10.58 9.71 9.08
C THR A 43 -9.59 10.79 8.62
N THR A 44 -8.43 10.88 9.27
CA THR A 44 -7.33 11.76 8.88
C THR A 44 -6.56 11.13 7.72
N ALA A 45 -6.37 11.89 6.64
CA ALA A 45 -5.51 11.45 5.54
C ALA A 45 -4.08 11.26 6.02
N ALA A 46 -3.54 10.08 5.80
CA ALA A 46 -2.18 9.73 6.16
C ALA A 46 -1.49 8.97 5.03
N LEU A 47 -0.17 8.85 5.15
CA LEU A 47 0.65 8.05 4.27
C LEU A 47 1.53 7.10 5.08
N THR A 48 1.94 6.02 4.44
CA THR A 48 2.89 5.04 4.96
C THR A 48 3.97 4.85 3.89
N ASN A 49 5.20 5.21 4.20
CA ASN A 49 6.35 5.25 3.30
C ASN A 49 7.60 4.62 3.95
N PRO A 50 7.60 3.29 4.19
CA PRO A 50 8.78 2.57 4.62
C PRO A 50 9.81 2.47 3.48
N ALA A 51 10.77 1.55 3.59
CA ALA A 51 11.71 1.28 2.51
C ALA A 51 11.01 0.82 1.22
N ASP A 52 11.59 1.21 0.09
CA ASP A 52 11.12 0.85 -1.26
C ASP A 52 11.05 -0.67 -1.44
N VAL A 53 9.96 -1.12 -2.06
CA VAL A 53 9.69 -2.54 -2.31
C VAL A 53 9.78 -2.80 -3.80
N ALA A 54 10.81 -3.54 -4.22
CA ALA A 54 10.99 -3.92 -5.61
C ALA A 54 9.82 -4.77 -6.13
N LEU A 55 9.32 -4.42 -7.32
CA LEU A 55 8.24 -5.10 -8.02
C LEU A 55 8.73 -5.72 -9.32
N ALA A 56 8.22 -6.91 -9.60
CA ALA A 56 8.37 -7.61 -10.86
C ALA A 56 7.05 -7.54 -11.64
N ALA A 57 7.14 -7.72 -12.96
CA ALA A 57 5.95 -7.84 -13.79
C ALA A 57 5.11 -9.04 -13.33
N GLY A 58 3.80 -8.83 -13.15
CA GLY A 58 2.87 -9.87 -12.70
C GLY A 58 2.73 -10.00 -11.18
N ASP A 59 3.44 -9.20 -10.38
CA ASP A 59 3.19 -9.14 -8.94
C ASP A 59 1.79 -8.62 -8.63
N TYR A 60 1.09 -9.30 -7.71
CA TYR A 60 -0.18 -8.86 -7.15
C TYR A 60 0.05 -8.10 -5.85
N ILE A 61 -0.42 -6.85 -5.79
CA ILE A 61 -0.41 -6.02 -4.58
C ILE A 61 -1.82 -5.93 -4.01
N GLN A 62 -1.99 -6.30 -2.75
CA GLN A 62 -3.30 -6.43 -2.13
C GLN A 62 -3.34 -5.74 -0.76
N PRO A 63 -4.30 -4.83 -0.51
CA PRO A 63 -4.62 -4.38 0.84
C PRO A 63 -5.48 -5.42 1.55
N ILE A 64 -5.04 -5.83 2.73
CA ILE A 64 -5.74 -6.79 3.60
C ILE A 64 -6.15 -6.08 4.88
N VAL A 65 -7.45 -5.99 5.13
CA VAL A 65 -7.98 -5.52 6.42
C VAL A 65 -7.80 -6.65 7.44
N THR A 66 -7.06 -6.36 8.51
CA THR A 66 -6.69 -7.34 9.56
C THR A 66 -7.48 -7.14 10.84
N ALA A 67 -7.93 -5.90 11.10
CA ALA A 67 -8.80 -5.57 12.21
C ALA A 67 -9.71 -4.41 11.83
N VAL A 68 -10.89 -4.38 12.43
CA VAL A 68 -11.87 -3.30 12.30
C VAL A 68 -12.24 -2.85 13.70
N PHE A 69 -12.21 -1.54 13.95
CA PHE A 69 -12.67 -0.96 15.21
C PHE A 69 -13.82 0.02 14.95
N GLY A 70 -14.94 -0.19 15.63
CA GLY A 70 -16.17 0.55 15.38
C GLY A 70 -16.76 0.26 14.00
N THR A 71 -17.21 1.30 13.31
CA THR A 71 -17.91 1.19 12.01
C THR A 71 -17.25 2.06 10.93
N PRO A 72 -16.00 1.76 10.52
CA PRO A 72 -15.34 2.50 9.45
C PRO A 72 -16.10 2.35 8.13
N LYS A 73 -16.23 3.44 7.38
CA LYS A 73 -16.91 3.47 6.09
C LYS A 73 -16.08 4.23 5.06
N ASN A 74 -16.27 3.86 3.79
CA ASN A 74 -15.73 4.58 2.63
C ASN A 74 -14.20 4.67 2.65
N MET A 75 -13.52 3.54 2.85
CA MET A 75 -12.05 3.49 2.84
C MET A 75 -11.51 3.81 1.46
N SER A 76 -10.54 4.70 1.40
CA SER A 76 -9.70 4.96 0.24
C SER A 76 -8.29 4.47 0.57
N PHE A 77 -7.70 3.68 -0.33
CA PHE A 77 -6.35 3.18 -0.20
C PHE A 77 -5.66 3.25 -1.56
N THR A 78 -4.61 4.05 -1.67
CA THR A 78 -3.88 4.32 -2.91
C THR A 78 -2.44 3.91 -2.73
N VAL A 79 -1.88 3.15 -3.67
CA VAL A 79 -0.45 2.82 -3.71
C VAL A 79 0.26 3.66 -4.77
N ALA A 80 1.45 4.17 -4.44
CA ALA A 80 2.32 4.87 -5.39
C ALA A 80 3.41 3.93 -5.88
N LEU A 81 3.53 3.83 -7.20
CA LEU A 81 4.57 3.06 -7.87
C LEU A 81 5.52 4.03 -8.59
N GLU A 82 6.81 3.91 -8.30
CA GLU A 82 7.85 4.62 -9.04
C GLU A 82 8.45 3.68 -10.07
N TYR A 83 8.65 4.18 -11.28
CA TYR A 83 9.26 3.45 -12.38
C TYR A 83 10.60 4.10 -12.72
N VAL A 84 11.67 3.30 -12.71
CA VAL A 84 13.00 3.75 -13.12
C VAL A 84 13.34 3.06 -14.43
N GLN A 85 13.74 3.83 -15.44
CA GLN A 85 14.27 3.29 -16.69
C GLN A 85 15.79 3.35 -16.66
N ALA A 86 16.47 2.22 -16.89
CA ALA A 86 17.91 2.21 -17.06
C ALA A 86 18.27 2.85 -18.42
N GLY A 87 18.95 4.00 -18.38
CA GLY A 87 19.57 4.62 -19.56
C GLY A 87 18.90 5.88 -20.15
N ALA A 88 18.32 6.75 -19.32
CA ALA A 88 18.05 8.15 -19.72
C ALA A 88 19.30 9.01 -19.59
#